data_AF-A0A7S2P744-F1
#
_entry.id   AF-A0A7S2P744-F1
#
_cell.length_a   1.000
_cell.length_b   1.000
_cell.length_c   1.000
_cell.angle_alpha   90.00
_cell.angle_beta   90.00
_cell.angle_gamma   90.00
#
_symmetry.space_group_name_H-M   'P 1'
#
loop_
_entity.id
_entity.type
_entity.pdbx_description
1 polymer ?
#
loop_
_entity_poly.entity_id
_entity_poly.type
_entity_poly.pdbx_seq_one_letter_code
_entity_poly.pdbx_strand_id
1 'polypeptide(L)'
;MKLYSAAVIASLAASTSSAFAPASSPLSRATIKTSSSPTTSNTINLFATSPTASSEMTVPPLKRNPPRKIALLIEPTPFTHVSGYANRFKEMLRYLSKAGDDVTILTTDSKTPTDELPQESFGYDIEHTQGFVFPLYNHITLTFDLPEMKGAKMMEKKRPDLIHVTSPGFMLFAGLFYARVMRIPLLLSYHTHLPLYGRQYLGFVP
;
A
#
# COMPACT_ATOMS: atom_id res chain seq x y z
N MET A 1 27.78 -41.09 -23.61
CA MET A 1 26.77 -40.07 -23.23
C MET A 1 27.46 -38.93 -22.49
N LYS A 2 27.70 -37.81 -23.22
CA LYS A 2 27.70 -36.39 -22.82
C LYS A 2 28.58 -35.64 -23.82
N LEU A 3 27.92 -34.80 -24.63
CA LEU A 3 28.48 -33.97 -25.70
C LEU A 3 28.94 -32.61 -25.14
N TYR A 4 30.09 -32.14 -25.64
CA TYR A 4 30.46 -30.81 -26.16
C TYR A 4 29.87 -29.53 -25.51
N SER A 5 30.73 -28.63 -24.98
CA SER A 5 31.20 -27.33 -25.58
C SER A 5 30.12 -26.23 -25.66
N ALA A 6 30.37 -24.92 -25.64
CA ALA A 6 31.42 -24.00 -25.21
C ALA A 6 30.81 -22.57 -25.35
N ALA A 7 31.19 -21.65 -24.45
CA ALA A 7 31.29 -20.18 -24.53
C ALA A 7 30.42 -19.33 -25.51
N VAL A 8 29.80 -18.25 -24.98
CA VAL A 8 29.63 -16.88 -25.57
C VAL A 8 29.34 -15.93 -24.38
N ILE A 9 30.24 -15.07 -23.84
CA ILE A 9 30.80 -13.76 -24.25
C ILE A 9 29.79 -12.62 -24.53
N ALA A 10 29.84 -11.63 -23.62
CA ALA A 10 29.62 -10.16 -23.75
C ALA A 10 28.25 -9.59 -24.19
N SER A 11 27.73 -8.64 -23.40
CA SER A 11 27.81 -7.21 -23.76
C SER A 11 27.26 -6.33 -22.62
N LEU A 12 28.13 -5.48 -22.10
CA LEU A 12 27.86 -4.43 -21.12
C LEU A 12 27.47 -3.17 -21.93
N ALA A 13 26.18 -2.83 -21.98
CA ALA A 13 25.74 -1.60 -22.62
C ALA A 13 25.85 -0.42 -21.63
N ALA A 14 26.96 0.32 -21.74
CA ALA A 14 27.08 1.65 -21.17
C ALA A 14 26.11 2.60 -21.91
N SER A 15 25.04 3.02 -21.24
CA SER A 15 24.21 4.13 -21.72
C SER A 15 24.68 5.41 -21.04
N THR A 16 25.20 6.30 -21.86
CA THR A 16 25.64 7.65 -21.51
C THR A 16 24.46 8.48 -21.02
N SER A 17 24.56 8.97 -19.79
CA SER A 17 23.68 9.97 -19.20
C SER A 17 23.87 11.32 -19.88
N SER A 18 22.83 11.81 -20.57
CA SER A 18 22.77 13.19 -21.04
C SER A 18 22.55 14.12 -19.84
N ALA A 19 23.46 15.05 -19.65
CA ALA A 19 23.42 16.06 -18.60
C ALA A 19 22.12 16.89 -18.63
N PHE A 20 21.56 17.08 -17.44
CA PHE A 20 20.45 17.94 -17.12
C PHE A 20 20.87 19.41 -17.26
N ALA A 21 20.27 20.14 -18.21
CA ALA A 21 20.47 21.57 -18.38
C ALA A 21 19.40 22.35 -17.57
N PRO A 22 19.78 23.30 -16.70
CA PRO A 22 18.80 24.13 -15.99
C PRO A 22 18.34 25.28 -16.90
N ALA A 23 17.04 25.33 -17.20
CA ALA A 23 16.43 26.47 -17.86
C ALA A 23 16.25 27.62 -16.86
N SER A 24 17.12 28.62 -16.93
CA SER A 24 16.97 29.90 -16.23
C SER A 24 16.30 30.92 -17.15
N SER A 25 15.00 31.14 -16.97
CA SER A 25 14.30 32.30 -17.57
C SER A 25 14.13 33.40 -16.52
N PRO A 26 14.55 34.65 -16.78
CA PRO A 26 14.44 35.73 -15.82
C PRO A 26 13.00 36.23 -15.70
N LEU A 27 12.55 36.41 -14.46
CA LEU A 27 11.28 37.04 -14.10
C LEU A 27 11.33 38.52 -14.48
N SER A 28 10.62 38.92 -15.55
CA SER A 28 10.47 40.34 -15.89
C SER A 28 9.40 40.98 -14.99
N ARG A 29 9.84 41.93 -14.15
CA ARG A 29 9.01 42.73 -13.24
C ARG A 29 8.29 43.82 -14.04
N ALA A 30 7.03 43.61 -14.37
CA ALA A 30 6.18 44.64 -14.99
C ALA A 30 5.46 45.47 -13.92
N THR A 31 5.80 46.76 -13.88
CA THR A 31 5.25 47.82 -13.03
C THR A 31 3.78 48.10 -13.36
N ILE A 32 2.89 48.00 -12.38
CA ILE A 32 1.47 48.35 -12.51
C ILE A 32 1.35 49.88 -12.58
N LYS A 33 0.95 50.42 -13.74
CA LYS A 33 0.39 51.77 -13.87
C LYS A 33 -1.11 51.70 -13.65
N THR A 34 -1.60 52.47 -12.69
CA THR A 34 -3.02 52.71 -12.45
C THR A 34 -3.52 53.79 -13.41
N SER A 35 -4.46 53.44 -14.28
CA SER A 35 -5.31 54.43 -14.96
C SER A 35 -6.70 53.86 -15.18
N SER A 36 -7.68 54.63 -14.73
CA SER A 36 -9.11 54.40 -14.63
C SER A 36 -9.88 54.45 -15.97
N SER A 37 -11.07 53.83 -15.95
CA SER A 37 -12.30 54.08 -16.75
C SER A 37 -12.68 52.99 -17.78
N PRO A 38 -13.97 52.88 -18.20
CA PRO A 38 -14.85 51.78 -17.82
C PRO A 38 -15.31 50.93 -19.02
N THR A 39 -15.53 49.62 -18.85
CA THR A 39 -16.17 48.82 -19.91
C THR A 39 -16.99 47.66 -19.32
N THR A 40 -18.30 47.78 -19.56
CA THR A 40 -19.38 46.80 -19.65
C THR A 40 -18.98 45.33 -19.51
N SER A 41 -19.32 44.72 -18.37
CA SER A 41 -19.22 43.27 -18.16
C SER A 41 -20.45 42.56 -18.72
N ASN A 42 -20.32 41.96 -19.91
CA ASN A 42 -21.19 40.87 -20.33
C ASN A 42 -20.79 39.62 -19.53
N THR A 43 -21.54 39.31 -18.48
CA THR A 43 -21.46 38.01 -17.80
C THR A 43 -22.01 36.92 -18.73
N ILE A 44 -21.11 36.13 -19.29
CA ILE A 44 -21.44 34.81 -19.85
C ILE A 44 -21.88 33.95 -18.66
N ASN A 45 -23.18 33.66 -18.58
CA ASN A 45 -23.74 32.70 -17.65
C ASN A 45 -23.20 31.30 -17.99
N LEU A 46 -22.07 30.95 -17.38
CA LEU A 46 -21.51 29.59 -17.36
C LEU A 46 -22.29 28.72 -16.34
N PHE A 47 -23.62 28.72 -16.43
CA PHE A 47 -24.43 27.74 -15.72
C PHE A 47 -24.46 26.48 -16.58
N ALA A 48 -23.39 25.70 -16.48
CA ALA A 48 -23.48 24.28 -16.75
C ALA A 48 -24.53 23.72 -15.80
N THR A 49 -25.64 23.26 -16.37
CA THR A 49 -26.71 22.53 -15.71
C THR A 49 -26.09 21.39 -14.89
N SER A 50 -25.89 21.62 -13.60
CA SER A 50 -25.64 20.54 -12.65
C SER A 50 -26.90 19.68 -12.63
N PRO A 51 -26.84 18.38 -12.91
CA PRO A 51 -27.98 17.52 -12.67
C PRO A 51 -28.26 17.56 -11.17
N THR A 52 -29.44 18.07 -10.83
CA THR A 52 -30.05 17.99 -9.51
C THR A 52 -30.21 16.52 -9.13
N ALA A 53 -29.17 15.95 -8.55
CA ALA A 53 -29.24 14.68 -7.83
C ALA A 53 -29.00 14.99 -6.36
N SER A 54 -30.09 15.27 -5.65
CA SER A 54 -30.17 14.93 -4.23
C SER A 54 -29.97 13.42 -4.11
N SER A 55 -28.73 12.95 -4.14
CA SER A 55 -28.42 11.56 -3.84
C SER A 55 -28.76 11.37 -2.37
N GLU A 56 -29.87 10.70 -2.08
CA GLU A 56 -30.06 10.11 -0.77
C GLU A 56 -28.76 9.40 -0.40
N MET A 57 -28.20 9.71 0.78
CA MET A 57 -26.98 9.07 1.31
C MET A 57 -27.28 7.60 1.67
N THR A 58 -27.66 6.81 0.68
CA THR A 58 -27.91 5.39 0.81
C THR A 58 -26.56 4.69 0.75
N VAL A 59 -26.23 3.95 1.80
CA VAL A 59 -25.01 3.15 1.84
C VAL A 59 -25.08 2.15 0.69
N PRO A 60 -24.07 2.10 -0.22
CA PRO A 60 -24.09 1.16 -1.33
C PRO A 60 -24.22 -0.28 -0.83
N PRO A 61 -25.00 -1.13 -1.53
CA PRO A 61 -25.15 -2.52 -1.12
C PRO A 61 -23.80 -3.24 -1.17
N LEU A 62 -23.54 -4.06 -0.16
CA LEU A 62 -22.25 -4.73 0.01
C LEU A 62 -21.89 -5.66 -1.16
N LYS A 63 -22.90 -6.27 -1.79
CA LYS A 63 -22.77 -7.19 -2.93
C LYS A 63 -22.90 -6.48 -4.30
N ARG A 64 -22.66 -5.17 -4.36
CA ARG A 64 -22.75 -4.40 -5.62
C ARG A 64 -21.75 -4.90 -6.67
N ASN A 65 -20.56 -5.31 -6.23
CA ASN A 65 -19.49 -5.80 -7.09
C ASN A 65 -19.28 -7.30 -6.88
N PRO A 66 -18.75 -8.03 -7.88
CA PRO A 66 -18.40 -9.44 -7.70
C PRO A 66 -17.27 -9.59 -6.67
N PRO A 67 -17.24 -10.72 -5.93
CA PRO A 67 -16.17 -11.03 -4.99
C PRO A 67 -14.78 -11.03 -5.64
N ARG A 68 -13.77 -10.69 -4.84
CA ARG A 68 -12.36 -10.66 -5.23
C ARG A 68 -11.52 -11.58 -4.36
N LYS A 69 -10.40 -12.03 -4.92
CA LYS A 69 -9.32 -12.66 -4.17
C LYS A 69 -8.31 -11.62 -3.74
N ILE A 70 -8.13 -11.44 -2.44
CA ILE A 70 -7.28 -10.39 -1.87
C ILE A 70 -6.17 -11.06 -1.08
N ALA A 71 -4.92 -10.73 -1.41
CA ALA A 71 -3.79 -11.05 -0.54
C ALA A 71 -3.51 -9.86 0.37
N LEU A 72 -3.79 -10.02 1.66
CA LEU A 72 -3.60 -9.00 2.69
C LEU A 72 -2.26 -9.21 3.39
N LEU A 73 -1.31 -8.32 3.11
CA LEU A 73 0.02 -8.25 3.73
C LEU A 73 -0.04 -7.20 4.86
N ILE A 74 -0.04 -7.66 6.11
CA ILE A 74 -0.34 -6.80 7.26
C ILE A 74 0.72 -6.85 8.36
N GLU A 75 1.16 -5.66 8.77
CA GLU A 75 2.06 -5.46 9.92
C GLU A 75 1.74 -4.17 10.69
N PRO A 76 1.81 -4.18 12.04
CA PRO A 76 1.93 -5.36 12.92
C PRO A 76 0.69 -6.28 12.83
N THR A 77 0.80 -7.50 13.36
CA THR A 77 -0.32 -8.45 13.38
C THR A 77 -1.53 -7.90 14.14
N PRO A 78 -2.76 -7.89 13.59
CA PRO A 78 -3.95 -7.42 14.30
C PRO A 78 -4.56 -8.49 15.22
N PHE A 79 -4.04 -9.73 15.22
CA PHE A 79 -4.74 -10.87 15.81
C PHE A 79 -4.36 -11.17 17.26
N THR A 80 -3.12 -10.86 17.65
CA THR A 80 -2.57 -11.23 18.96
C THR A 80 -2.63 -10.13 20.02
N HIS A 81 -3.16 -8.94 19.67
CA HIS A 81 -3.30 -7.83 20.60
C HIS A 81 -4.60 -7.05 20.38
N VAL A 82 -4.93 -6.17 21.34
CA VAL A 82 -6.10 -5.29 21.30
C VAL A 82 -5.63 -3.85 21.10
N SER A 83 -6.02 -3.24 19.98
CA SER A 83 -5.75 -1.84 19.65
C SER A 83 -6.77 -1.30 18.66
N GLY A 84 -6.86 0.02 18.51
CA GLY A 84 -7.69 0.63 17.46
C GLY A 84 -7.25 0.23 16.05
N TYR A 85 -5.95 -0.01 15.85
CA TYR A 85 -5.40 -0.58 14.63
C TYR A 85 -5.96 -1.99 14.38
N ALA A 86 -5.86 -2.89 15.37
CA ALA A 86 -6.36 -4.26 15.26
C ALA A 86 -7.86 -4.31 15.00
N ASN A 87 -8.65 -3.48 15.70
CA ASN A 87 -10.09 -3.45 15.54
C ASN A 87 -10.52 -3.02 14.13
N ARG A 88 -9.84 -2.04 13.52
CA ARG A 88 -10.11 -1.63 12.14
C ARG A 88 -9.98 -2.80 11.16
N PHE A 89 -8.92 -3.60 11.27
CA PHE A 89 -8.69 -4.72 10.37
C PHE A 89 -9.67 -5.87 10.60
N LYS A 90 -9.98 -6.18 11.85
CA LYS A 90 -11.02 -7.17 12.19
C LYS A 90 -12.38 -6.76 11.60
N GLU A 91 -12.74 -5.49 11.70
CA GLU A 91 -13.95 -4.95 11.10
C GLU A 91 -13.92 -4.99 9.56
N MET A 92 -12.80 -4.63 8.94
CA MET A 92 -12.61 -4.75 7.49
C MET A 92 -12.82 -6.19 7.02
N LEU A 93 -12.15 -7.16 7.66
CA LEU A 93 -12.28 -8.59 7.36
C LEU A 93 -13.72 -9.08 7.54
N ARG A 94 -14.41 -8.63 8.60
CA ARG A 94 -15.82 -8.95 8.83
C ARG A 94 -16.72 -8.50 7.67
N TYR A 95 -16.48 -7.32 7.10
CA TYR A 95 -17.27 -6.83 5.97
C TYR A 95 -16.86 -7.45 4.63
N LEU A 96 -15.58 -7.78 4.43
CA LEU A 96 -15.13 -8.56 3.27
C LEU A 96 -15.76 -9.96 3.27
N SER A 97 -15.86 -10.60 4.43
CA SER A 97 -16.48 -11.91 4.59
C SER A 97 -17.98 -11.86 4.25
N LYS A 98 -18.67 -10.82 4.71
CA LYS A 98 -20.08 -10.57 4.35
C LYS A 98 -20.28 -10.24 2.86
N ALA A 99 -19.29 -9.61 2.21
CA ALA A 99 -19.30 -9.34 0.77
C ALA A 99 -19.06 -10.62 -0.06
N GLY A 100 -18.43 -11.62 0.54
CA GLY A 100 -18.05 -12.89 -0.10
C GLY A 100 -16.65 -12.89 -0.69
N ASP A 101 -15.83 -11.87 -0.39
CA ASP A 101 -14.44 -11.79 -0.83
C ASP A 101 -13.61 -12.90 -0.17
N ASP A 102 -12.63 -13.42 -0.91
CA ASP A 102 -11.69 -14.45 -0.45
C ASP A 102 -10.37 -13.78 -0.08
N VAL A 103 -10.08 -13.69 1.22
CA VAL A 103 -8.88 -13.01 1.73
C VAL A 103 -7.90 -14.05 2.23
N THR A 104 -6.67 -14.00 1.75
CA THR A 104 -5.55 -14.73 2.36
C THR A 104 -4.64 -13.73 3.06
N ILE A 105 -4.33 -13.98 4.33
CA ILE A 105 -3.67 -13.01 5.18
C ILE A 105 -2.25 -13.49 5.46
N LEU A 106 -1.26 -12.64 5.21
CA LEU A 106 0.13 -12.86 5.61
C LEU A 106 0.50 -11.81 6.65
N THR A 107 1.00 -12.29 7.79
CA THR A 107 1.41 -11.46 8.92
C THR A 107 2.64 -12.06 9.61
N THR A 108 3.15 -11.37 10.62
CA THR A 108 4.23 -11.89 11.46
C THR A 108 3.99 -11.59 12.93
N ASP A 109 4.35 -12.55 13.78
CA ASP A 109 4.42 -12.38 15.21
C ASP A 109 5.57 -13.24 15.75
N SER A 110 6.55 -12.59 16.38
CA SER A 110 7.71 -13.25 16.98
C SER A 110 7.61 -13.34 18.51
N LYS A 111 6.54 -12.79 19.11
CA LYS A 111 6.36 -12.77 20.56
C LYS A 111 5.44 -13.88 21.03
N THR A 112 4.41 -14.20 20.27
CA THR A 112 3.50 -15.29 20.57
C THR A 112 4.13 -16.63 20.14
N PRO A 113 4.12 -17.68 20.99
CA PRO A 113 4.57 -19.01 20.61
C PRO A 113 3.84 -19.52 19.38
N THR A 114 4.53 -20.27 18.51
CA THR A 114 3.97 -20.77 17.24
C THR A 114 2.66 -21.57 17.43
N ASP A 115 2.54 -22.30 18.54
CA ASP A 115 1.38 -23.13 18.87
C ASP A 115 0.13 -22.31 19.24
N GLU A 116 0.31 -21.06 19.65
CA GLU A 116 -0.75 -20.14 20.07
C GLU A 116 -1.15 -19.16 18.96
N LEU A 117 -0.48 -19.21 17.80
CA LEU A 117 -0.76 -18.30 16.70
C LEU A 117 -2.12 -18.61 16.06
N PRO A 118 -2.98 -17.59 15.87
CA PRO A 118 -4.28 -17.78 15.26
C PRO A 118 -4.12 -18.15 13.78
N GLN A 119 -4.54 -19.35 13.39
CA GLN A 119 -4.42 -19.81 12.01
C GLN A 119 -5.60 -19.39 11.12
N GLU A 120 -6.72 -19.00 11.72
CA GLU A 120 -7.93 -18.60 11.01
C GLU A 120 -8.58 -17.39 11.68
N SER A 121 -9.13 -16.48 10.88
CA SER A 121 -10.01 -15.42 11.37
C SER A 121 -11.10 -15.08 10.36
N PHE A 122 -12.35 -15.03 10.80
CA PHE A 122 -13.51 -14.71 9.96
C PHE A 122 -13.67 -15.59 8.70
N GLY A 123 -13.22 -16.86 8.76
CA GLY A 123 -13.22 -17.78 7.62
C GLY A 123 -12.02 -17.64 6.68
N TYR A 124 -11.01 -16.85 7.06
CA TYR A 124 -9.81 -16.61 6.28
C TYR A 124 -8.58 -17.26 6.89
N ASP A 125 -7.78 -17.88 6.03
CA ASP A 125 -6.48 -18.46 6.39
C ASP A 125 -5.48 -17.34 6.75
N ILE A 126 -4.80 -17.50 7.89
CA ILE A 126 -3.70 -16.62 8.32
C ILE A 126 -2.38 -17.37 8.26
N GLU A 127 -1.53 -16.94 7.33
CA GLU A 127 -0.16 -17.39 7.24
C GLU A 127 0.77 -16.48 8.05
N HIS A 128 1.66 -17.11 8.81
CA HIS A 128 2.68 -16.43 9.59
C HIS A 128 4.05 -16.67 8.98
N THR A 129 4.78 -15.59 8.72
CA THR A 129 6.17 -15.63 8.26
C THR A 129 7.12 -15.18 9.36
N GLN A 130 8.37 -15.60 9.27
CA GLN A 130 9.40 -15.26 10.24
C GLN A 130 9.63 -13.75 10.24
N GLY A 131 9.76 -13.15 11.42
CA GLY A 131 10.01 -11.73 11.59
C GLY A 131 11.00 -11.44 12.71
N PHE A 132 11.12 -10.17 13.05
CA PHE A 132 11.92 -9.67 14.15
C PHE A 132 11.16 -8.59 14.92
N VAL A 133 11.46 -8.47 16.22
CA VAL A 133 10.88 -7.40 17.06
C VAL A 133 11.58 -6.08 16.75
N PHE A 134 10.81 -5.03 16.52
CA PHE A 134 11.36 -3.73 16.20
C PHE A 134 12.03 -3.09 17.44
N PRO A 135 13.33 -2.72 17.40
CA PRO A 135 14.08 -2.31 18.60
C PRO A 135 13.50 -1.11 19.35
N LEU A 136 12.84 -0.18 18.65
CA LEU A 136 12.24 1.01 19.26
C LEU A 136 10.83 0.73 19.83
N TYR A 137 10.20 -0.37 19.41
CA TYR A 137 8.84 -0.75 19.84
C TYR A 137 8.77 -2.25 20.08
N ASN A 138 9.02 -2.65 21.33
CA ASN A 138 9.06 -4.06 21.76
C ASN A 138 7.76 -4.85 21.56
N HIS A 139 6.65 -4.21 21.19
CA HIS A 139 5.36 -4.86 20.93
C HIS A 139 5.05 -5.01 19.43
N ILE A 140 5.95 -4.55 18.54
CA ILE A 140 5.77 -4.59 17.10
C ILE A 140 6.74 -5.62 16.52
N THR A 141 6.19 -6.60 15.81
CA THR A 141 6.97 -7.52 14.98
C THR A 141 6.88 -7.08 13.53
N LEU A 142 8.01 -7.07 12.84
CA LEU A 142 8.12 -6.74 11.43
C LEU A 142 8.91 -7.82 10.67
N THR A 143 8.73 -7.88 9.37
CA THR A 143 9.40 -8.82 8.48
C THR A 143 9.61 -8.22 7.09
N PHE A 144 10.59 -8.77 6.38
CA PHE A 144 10.76 -8.57 4.95
C PHE A 144 10.25 -9.77 4.13
N ASP A 145 9.60 -10.74 4.79
CA ASP A 145 9.22 -12.03 4.22
C ASP A 145 10.42 -12.82 3.65
N LEU A 146 11.58 -12.65 4.28
CA LEU A 146 12.83 -13.37 3.96
C LEU A 146 13.25 -14.21 5.17
N PRO A 147 13.88 -15.39 4.96
CA PRO A 147 14.27 -16.00 3.68
C PRO A 147 13.20 -16.91 3.05
N GLU A 148 12.12 -17.23 3.76
CA GLU A 148 11.16 -18.25 3.34
C GLU A 148 10.28 -17.84 2.14
N MET A 149 10.15 -16.53 1.90
CA MET A 149 9.30 -15.94 0.86
C MET A 149 7.89 -16.55 0.84
N LYS A 150 7.28 -16.65 2.03
CA LYS A 150 5.95 -17.27 2.18
C LYS A 150 4.90 -16.48 1.42
N GLY A 151 5.00 -15.15 1.40
CA GLY A 151 4.15 -14.29 0.60
C GLY A 151 4.22 -14.62 -0.89
N ALA A 152 5.41 -14.82 -1.46
CA ALA A 152 5.52 -15.19 -2.87
C ALA A 152 4.81 -16.53 -3.17
N LYS A 153 5.03 -17.55 -2.33
CA LYS A 153 4.37 -18.87 -2.46
C LYS A 153 2.84 -18.77 -2.31
N MET A 154 2.39 -17.95 -1.37
CA MET A 154 0.97 -17.66 -1.14
C MET A 154 0.35 -17.02 -2.39
N MET A 155 1.01 -16.00 -2.98
CA MET A 155 0.55 -15.35 -4.21
C MET A 155 0.46 -16.34 -5.38
N GLU A 156 1.46 -17.21 -5.55
CA GLU A 156 1.48 -18.23 -6.61
C GLU A 156 0.34 -19.25 -6.46
N LYS A 157 0.09 -19.71 -5.23
CA LYS A 157 -0.95 -20.71 -4.93
C LYS A 157 -2.36 -20.14 -5.06
N LYS A 158 -2.62 -18.97 -4.45
CA LYS A 158 -3.98 -18.40 -4.36
C LYS A 158 -4.35 -17.55 -5.58
N ARG A 159 -3.35 -17.02 -6.30
CA ARG A 159 -3.51 -16.13 -7.47
C ARG A 159 -4.50 -14.99 -7.21
N PRO A 160 -4.16 -14.07 -6.28
CA PRO A 160 -5.06 -12.99 -5.90
C PRO A 160 -5.23 -11.97 -7.04
N ASP A 161 -6.39 -11.33 -7.07
CA ASP A 161 -6.70 -10.23 -8.00
C ASP A 161 -6.10 -8.90 -7.54
N LEU A 162 -5.83 -8.79 -6.23
CA LEU A 162 -5.35 -7.59 -5.57
C LEU A 162 -4.41 -7.94 -4.43
N ILE A 163 -3.28 -7.23 -4.36
CA ILE A 163 -2.41 -7.23 -3.19
C ILE A 163 -2.74 -6.00 -2.35
N HIS A 164 -3.12 -6.20 -1.09
CA HIS A 164 -3.36 -5.13 -0.13
C HIS A 164 -2.24 -5.13 0.90
N VAL A 165 -1.46 -4.05 0.92
CA VAL A 165 -0.36 -3.83 1.86
C VAL A 165 -0.73 -2.75 2.87
N THR A 166 -0.30 -2.92 4.12
CA THR A 166 -0.44 -1.90 5.16
C THR A 166 0.88 -1.19 5.45
N SER A 167 0.80 0.04 5.95
CA SER A 167 1.95 0.79 6.47
C SER A 167 1.63 1.44 7.81
N PRO A 168 2.61 1.59 8.71
CA PRO A 168 4.05 1.38 8.50
C PRO A 168 4.47 -0.07 8.78
N GLY A 169 5.03 -0.73 7.77
CA GLY A 169 5.55 -2.09 7.86
C GLY A 169 6.65 -2.31 6.83
N PHE A 170 7.51 -3.30 7.04
CA PHE A 170 8.56 -3.69 6.10
C PHE A 170 8.04 -4.64 5.02
N MET A 171 6.92 -5.34 5.26
CA MET A 171 6.20 -6.12 4.25
C MET A 171 5.74 -5.27 3.06
N LEU A 172 5.73 -3.94 3.20
CA LEU A 172 5.54 -3.02 2.08
C LEU A 172 6.51 -3.26 0.94
N PHE A 173 7.79 -3.48 1.25
CA PHE A 173 8.81 -3.68 0.22
C PHE A 173 8.62 -5.02 -0.49
N ALA A 174 8.28 -6.07 0.27
CA ALA A 174 7.95 -7.39 -0.28
C ALA A 174 6.70 -7.32 -1.17
N GLY A 175 5.61 -6.69 -0.69
CA GLY A 175 4.38 -6.53 -1.47
C GLY A 175 4.57 -5.71 -2.74
N LEU A 176 5.38 -4.64 -2.70
CA LEU A 176 5.74 -3.87 -3.89
C LEU A 176 6.52 -4.72 -4.90
N PHE A 177 7.48 -5.51 -4.42
CA PHE A 177 8.25 -6.42 -5.26
C PHE A 177 7.33 -7.48 -5.90
N TYR A 178 6.47 -8.13 -5.12
CA TYR A 178 5.51 -9.14 -5.60
C TYR A 178 4.55 -8.57 -6.64
N ALA A 179 3.95 -7.40 -6.36
CA ALA A 179 3.08 -6.72 -7.32
C ALA A 179 3.79 -6.43 -8.65
N ARG A 180 5.04 -5.97 -8.59
CA ARG A 180 5.82 -5.60 -9.78
C ARG A 180 6.25 -6.81 -10.61
N VAL A 181 6.63 -7.91 -9.98
CA VAL A 181 7.09 -9.14 -10.64
C VAL A 181 5.90 -9.94 -11.19
N MET A 182 4.85 -10.10 -10.39
CA MET A 182 3.67 -10.91 -10.74
C MET A 182 2.61 -10.13 -11.53
N ARG A 183 2.78 -8.81 -11.69
CA ARG A 183 1.84 -7.90 -12.37
C ARG A 183 0.44 -7.89 -11.76
N ILE A 184 0.37 -7.96 -10.43
CA ILE A 184 -0.89 -7.89 -9.67
C ILE A 184 -1.09 -6.45 -9.20
N PRO A 185 -2.30 -5.87 -9.31
CA PRO A 185 -2.61 -4.56 -8.75
C PRO A 185 -2.27 -4.48 -7.25
N LEU A 186 -1.74 -3.33 -6.83
CA LEU A 186 -1.34 -3.07 -5.44
C LEU A 186 -2.19 -1.96 -4.84
N LEU A 187 -2.82 -2.24 -3.70
CA LEU A 187 -3.48 -1.28 -2.82
C LEU A 187 -2.60 -1.08 -1.58
N LEU A 188 -2.19 0.16 -1.32
CA LEU A 188 -1.48 0.51 -0.09
C LEU A 188 -2.41 1.28 0.85
N SER A 189 -2.57 0.80 2.07
CA SER A 189 -3.23 1.56 3.14
C SER A 189 -2.23 2.15 4.12
N TYR A 190 -2.35 3.47 4.34
CA TYR A 190 -1.52 4.25 5.23
C TYR A 190 -2.20 4.47 6.58
N HIS A 191 -1.62 3.95 7.66
CA HIS A 191 -2.27 3.95 8.97
C HIS A 191 -1.54 4.70 10.07
N THR A 192 -0.24 4.95 9.95
CA THR A 192 0.50 5.73 10.95
C THR A 192 1.43 6.70 10.28
N HIS A 193 1.31 7.98 10.66
CA HIS A 193 2.21 9.02 10.18
C HIS A 193 3.52 9.03 10.97
N LEU A 194 4.41 8.08 10.68
CA LEU A 194 5.67 7.88 11.40
C LEU A 194 6.51 9.15 11.61
N PRO A 195 6.71 10.05 10.62
CA PRO A 195 7.50 11.26 10.85
C PRO A 195 6.92 12.19 11.91
N LEU A 196 5.60 12.25 12.01
CA LEU A 196 4.92 13.09 13.00
C LEU A 196 4.90 12.40 14.36
N TYR A 197 4.64 11.09 14.36
CA TYR A 197 4.67 10.25 15.56
C TYR A 197 6.07 10.26 16.21
N GLY A 198 7.13 10.13 15.41
CA GLY A 198 8.51 10.22 15.87
C GLY A 198 8.83 11.57 16.51
N ARG A 199 8.38 12.69 15.93
CA ARG A 199 8.59 14.02 16.53
C ARG A 199 7.94 14.17 17.91
N GLN A 200 6.76 13.57 18.12
CA GLN A 200 6.03 13.69 19.39
C GLN A 200 6.51 12.73 20.47
N TYR A 201 7.02 11.54 20.10
CA TYR A 201 7.32 10.47 21.05
C TYR A 201 8.78 10.02 21.08
N LEU A 202 9.55 10.33 20.03
CA LEU A 202 10.99 10.04 19.91
C LEU A 202 11.78 11.36 19.93
N GLY A 203 11.55 12.20 20.94
CA GLY A 203 12.21 13.51 21.11
C GLY A 203 13.75 13.49 21.22
N PHE A 204 14.37 12.32 21.05
CA PHE A 204 15.81 12.10 20.99
C PHE A 204 16.34 11.97 19.55
N VAL A 205 15.48 11.82 18.54
CA VAL A 205 15.90 11.80 17.12
C VAL A 205 15.83 13.24 16.59
N PRO A 206 16.97 13.86 16.22
CA PRO A 206 17.02 15.25 15.77
C PRO A 206 16.22 15.52 14.49
#